data_AF-A0A6P1BCM0-F1
#
_entry.id   AF-A0A6P1BCM0-F1
#
_cell.length_a   1.000
_cell.length_b   1.000
_cell.length_c   1.000
_cell.angle_alpha   90.00
_cell.angle_beta   90.00
_cell.angle_gamma   90.00
#
_symmetry.space_group_name_H-M   'P 1'
#
loop_
_entity.id
_entity.type
_entity.pdbx_description
1 polymer ?
#
loop_
_entity_poly.entity_id
_entity_poly.type
_entity_poly.pdbx_seq_one_letter_code
_entity_poly.pdbx_strand_id
1 'polypeptide(L)'
;MFYIQTTRGWRLLHKLHYEIAKSWQESGSDVEEKVAKLNGSDFWVSERNYSSWEVKTRLVYGARQRARKSSLEFSIGWSDFEIPEVCPLRGVPLKVGSGQHTDDSPTLDRKDPRRGYVKGNVWVISHKANRLKGDFTPNELRTFCENALALDWVTWTSDDEDESQRKQMEWKRKMSEKEKPRWWALWGAQTPK
;
A
#
# COMPACT_ATOMS: atom_id res chain seq x y z
N MET A 1 25.43 5.59 3.47
CA MET A 1 24.00 5.25 3.21
C MET A 1 23.95 4.53 1.88
N PHE A 2 23.41 3.31 1.85
CA PHE A 2 23.46 2.45 0.65
C PHE A 2 22.19 2.61 -0.20
N TYR A 3 22.30 2.40 -1.51
CA TYR A 3 21.21 2.55 -2.47
C TYR A 3 21.07 1.30 -3.33
N ILE A 4 19.84 0.93 -3.66
CA ILE A 4 19.52 -0.19 -4.56
C ILE A 4 19.01 0.37 -5.89
N GLN A 5 19.43 -0.24 -6.99
CA GLN A 5 18.88 0.09 -8.30
C GLN A 5 17.60 -0.71 -8.55
N THR A 6 16.48 -0.02 -8.66
CA THR A 6 15.19 -0.67 -8.99
C THR A 6 14.81 -0.35 -10.44
N THR A 7 13.81 -1.05 -10.96
CA THR A 7 13.16 -0.71 -12.25
C THR A 7 12.59 0.71 -12.27
N ARG A 8 12.40 1.33 -11.10
CA ARG A 8 11.94 2.73 -10.94
C ARG A 8 13.08 3.70 -10.61
N GLY A 9 14.33 3.29 -10.80
CA GLY A 9 15.54 4.04 -10.50
C GLY A 9 16.17 3.72 -9.12
N TRP A 10 17.19 4.49 -8.74
CA TRP A 10 17.89 4.31 -7.47
C TRP A 10 16.99 4.64 -6.28
N ARG A 11 17.02 3.80 -5.24
CA ARG A 11 16.24 3.95 -4.00
C ARG A 11 17.14 3.69 -2.80
N LEU A 12 16.93 4.44 -1.73
CA LEU A 12 17.69 4.25 -0.49
C LEU A 12 17.37 2.88 0.13
N LEU A 13 18.39 2.17 0.58
CA LEU A 13 18.25 0.90 1.29
C LEU A 13 17.56 1.14 2.65
N HIS A 14 16.54 0.36 2.98
CA HIS A 14 15.80 0.49 4.24
C HIS A 14 16.70 0.29 5.47
N LYS A 15 16.39 0.96 6.58
CA LYS A 15 17.22 1.00 7.79
C LYS A 15 17.56 -0.37 8.37
N LEU A 16 16.67 -1.36 8.27
CA LEU A 16 16.93 -2.73 8.74
C LEU A 16 18.04 -3.43 7.93
N HIS A 17 18.16 -3.11 6.65
CA HIS A 17 19.16 -3.70 5.75
C HIS A 17 20.46 -2.89 5.72
N TYR A 18 20.46 -1.67 6.28
CA TYR A 18 21.69 -0.91 6.52
C TYR A 18 22.63 -1.64 7.47
N GLU A 19 22.10 -2.24 8.55
CA GLU A 19 22.88 -3.05 9.51
C GLU A 19 23.52 -4.26 8.80
N ILE A 20 22.80 -4.89 7.88
CA ILE A 20 23.29 -6.04 7.09
C ILE A 20 24.34 -5.59 6.06
N ALA A 21 24.11 -4.49 5.36
CA ALA A 21 25.10 -3.94 4.43
C ALA A 21 26.38 -3.49 5.15
N LYS A 22 26.24 -2.99 6.38
CA LYS A 22 27.36 -2.64 7.26
C LYS A 22 28.13 -3.88 7.73
N SER A 23 27.43 -4.98 8.08
CA SER A 23 28.10 -6.23 8.44
C SER A 23 28.83 -6.88 7.25
N TRP A 24 28.33 -6.71 6.02
CA TRP A 24 29.07 -7.07 4.81
C TRP A 24 30.34 -6.23 4.63
N GLN A 25 30.25 -4.93 4.88
CA GLN A 25 31.42 -4.04 4.85
C GLN A 25 32.47 -4.46 5.89
N GLU A 26 32.03 -4.78 7.12
CA GLU A 26 32.89 -5.20 8.23
C GLU A 26 33.52 -6.59 8.00
N SER A 27 32.84 -7.47 7.24
CA SER A 27 33.37 -8.77 6.81
C SER A 27 34.19 -8.71 5.51
N GLY A 28 34.46 -7.52 4.98
CA GLY A 28 35.26 -7.31 3.77
C GLY A 28 34.57 -7.73 2.47
N SER A 29 33.26 -7.95 2.49
CA SER A 29 32.47 -8.22 1.28
C SER A 29 32.26 -6.94 0.47
N ASP A 30 32.21 -7.07 -0.86
CA ASP A 30 31.77 -5.98 -1.74
C ASP A 30 30.27 -5.71 -1.55
N VAL A 31 29.98 -4.57 -0.90
CA VAL A 31 28.62 -4.18 -0.56
C VAL A 31 27.87 -3.70 -1.80
N GLU A 32 28.55 -3.04 -2.75
CA GLU A 32 27.90 -2.50 -3.95
C GLU A 32 27.47 -3.62 -4.89
N GLU A 33 28.33 -4.62 -5.10
CA GLU A 33 28.00 -5.79 -5.91
C GLU A 33 26.83 -6.58 -5.31
N LYS A 34 26.86 -6.80 -3.99
CA LYS A 34 25.78 -7.50 -3.28
C LYS A 34 24.48 -6.72 -3.38
N VAL A 35 24.50 -5.40 -3.18
CA VAL A 35 23.32 -4.54 -3.23
C VAL A 35 22.77 -4.42 -4.66
N ALA A 36 23.62 -4.38 -5.69
CA ALA A 36 23.22 -4.32 -7.09
C ALA A 36 22.51 -5.60 -7.56
N LYS A 37 22.83 -6.75 -6.94
CA LYS A 37 22.17 -8.04 -7.19
C LYS A 37 20.85 -8.21 -6.43
N LEU A 38 20.49 -7.28 -5.53
CA LEU A 38 19.22 -7.35 -4.80
C LEU A 38 18.05 -6.90 -5.67
N ASN A 39 16.96 -7.67 -5.63
CA ASN A 39 15.71 -7.26 -6.24
C ASN A 39 14.93 -6.36 -5.28
N GLY A 40 14.45 -5.21 -5.76
CA GLY A 40 13.71 -4.24 -4.95
C GLY A 40 12.38 -4.75 -4.37
N SER A 41 11.90 -5.90 -4.86
CA SER A 41 10.77 -6.65 -4.31
C SER A 41 11.10 -7.41 -3.03
N ASP A 42 12.34 -7.85 -2.87
CA ASP A 42 12.68 -8.90 -1.89
C ASP A 42 12.81 -8.35 -0.46
N PHE A 43 12.74 -7.03 -0.30
CA PHE A 43 13.01 -6.34 0.96
C PHE A 43 12.02 -5.19 1.25
N TRP A 44 10.77 -5.34 0.81
CA TRP A 44 9.64 -4.56 1.34
C TRP A 44 9.43 -4.91 2.82
N VAL A 45 9.94 -4.06 3.72
CA VAL A 45 9.40 -3.97 5.08
C VAL A 45 9.02 -2.51 5.29
N SER A 46 7.76 -2.29 5.69
CA SER A 46 7.14 -0.98 5.90
C SER A 46 8.11 0.07 6.44
N GLU A 47 8.02 1.32 5.95
CA GLU A 47 8.87 2.46 6.35
C GLU A 47 8.92 2.74 7.88
N ARG A 48 8.11 2.05 8.69
CA ARG A 48 8.03 2.15 10.15
C ARG A 48 8.38 0.88 10.92
N ASN A 49 8.89 -0.19 10.29
CA ASN A 49 9.21 -1.45 10.99
C ASN A 49 8.02 -2.05 11.77
N TYR A 50 6.78 -1.99 11.24
CA TYR A 50 5.67 -2.63 11.93
C TYR A 50 5.87 -4.14 11.99
N SER A 51 5.81 -4.71 13.18
CA SER A 51 5.80 -6.17 13.36
C SER A 51 4.53 -6.75 12.72
N SER A 52 4.63 -7.95 12.15
CA SER A 52 3.47 -8.70 11.64
C SER A 52 2.34 -8.75 12.67
N TRP A 53 2.69 -8.90 13.95
CA TRP A 53 1.71 -8.90 15.05
C TRP A 53 0.98 -7.56 15.21
N GLU A 54 1.66 -6.43 15.09
CA GLU A 54 1.03 -5.10 15.19
C GLU A 54 0.05 -4.86 14.04
N VAL A 55 0.43 -5.28 12.82
CA VAL A 55 -0.43 -5.15 11.65
C VAL A 55 -1.66 -6.04 11.82
N LYS A 56 -1.48 -7.32 12.16
CA LYS A 56 -2.59 -8.26 12.42
C LYS A 56 -3.53 -7.75 13.51
N THR A 57 -2.99 -7.20 14.59
CA THR A 57 -3.79 -6.63 15.69
C THR A 57 -4.66 -5.47 15.21
N ARG A 58 -4.10 -4.55 14.41
CA ARG A 58 -4.88 -3.44 13.82
C ARG A 58 -5.96 -3.93 12.87
N LEU A 59 -5.66 -4.96 12.08
CA LEU A 59 -6.60 -5.57 11.15
C LEU A 59 -7.80 -6.21 11.89
N VAL A 60 -7.52 -6.99 12.93
CA VAL A 60 -8.54 -7.60 13.81
C VAL A 60 -9.38 -6.51 14.47
N TYR A 61 -8.75 -5.46 15.00
CA TYR A 61 -9.46 -4.34 15.62
C TYR A 61 -10.41 -3.65 14.65
N GLY A 62 -9.93 -3.29 13.44
CA GLY A 62 -10.74 -2.67 12.40
C GLY A 62 -11.91 -3.57 11.96
N ALA A 63 -11.66 -4.87 11.80
CA ALA A 63 -12.69 -5.85 11.47
C ALA A 63 -13.75 -5.98 12.57
N ARG A 64 -13.34 -5.98 13.84
CA ARG A 64 -14.25 -6.03 15.00
C ARG A 64 -15.17 -4.82 15.04
N GLN A 65 -14.65 -3.63 14.76
CA GLN A 65 -15.46 -2.42 14.69
C GLN A 65 -16.49 -2.49 13.55
N ARG A 66 -16.10 -3.01 12.37
CA ARG A 66 -17.04 -3.24 11.26
C ARG A 66 -18.11 -4.28 11.63
N ALA A 67 -17.71 -5.39 12.25
CA ALA A 67 -18.63 -6.43 12.68
C ALA A 67 -19.70 -5.90 13.65
N ARG A 68 -19.30 -5.09 14.63
CA ARG A 68 -20.21 -4.42 15.57
C ARG A 68 -21.22 -3.52 14.88
N LYS A 69 -20.78 -2.70 13.92
CA LYS A 69 -21.66 -1.79 13.17
C LYS A 69 -22.72 -2.52 12.34
N SER A 70 -22.38 -3.71 11.85
CA SER A 70 -23.26 -4.52 11.01
C SER A 70 -23.91 -5.69 11.76
N SER A 71 -23.80 -5.74 13.09
CA SER A 71 -24.32 -6.83 13.94
C SER A 71 -23.92 -8.24 13.47
N LEU A 72 -22.66 -8.38 13.04
CA LEU A 72 -22.11 -9.64 12.53
C LEU A 72 -21.38 -10.42 13.63
N GLU A 73 -21.43 -11.74 13.51
CA GLU A 73 -20.60 -12.65 14.31
C GLU A 73 -19.11 -12.35 14.12
N PHE A 74 -18.34 -12.43 15.21
CA PHE A 74 -16.91 -12.20 15.22
C PHE A 74 -16.22 -13.18 16.18
N SER A 75 -15.47 -14.13 15.64
CA SER A 75 -14.79 -15.18 16.42
C SER A 75 -13.31 -15.38 16.07
N ILE A 76 -12.77 -14.60 15.13
CA ILE A 76 -11.37 -14.70 14.70
C ILE A 76 -10.40 -13.98 15.64
N GLY A 77 -9.21 -14.57 15.81
CA GLY A 77 -8.04 -13.96 16.42
C GLY A 77 -6.94 -13.62 15.39
N TRP A 78 -5.81 -13.10 15.88
CA TRP A 78 -4.65 -12.78 15.03
C TRP A 78 -3.97 -14.02 14.41
N SER A 79 -4.14 -15.19 15.01
CA SER A 79 -3.56 -16.46 14.52
C SER A 79 -4.43 -17.17 13.47
N ASP A 80 -5.65 -16.70 13.21
CA ASP A 80 -6.59 -17.36 12.29
C ASP A 80 -6.41 -16.93 10.82
N PHE A 81 -5.50 -16.00 10.55
CA PHE A 81 -5.20 -15.54 9.19
C PHE A 81 -3.74 -15.11 9.06
N GLU A 82 -3.27 -15.14 7.81
CA GLU A 82 -1.97 -14.61 7.40
C GLU A 82 -2.15 -13.37 6.52
N ILE A 83 -1.15 -12.49 6.56
CA ILE A 83 -1.08 -11.33 5.67
C ILE A 83 -0.22 -11.76 4.47
N PRO A 84 -0.80 -11.92 3.27
CA PRO A 84 -0.01 -12.25 2.10
C PRO A 84 0.86 -11.06 1.71
N GLU A 85 1.99 -11.33 1.04
CA GLU A 85 2.84 -10.26 0.49
C GLU A 85 2.15 -9.52 -0.67
N VAL A 86 1.33 -10.25 -1.42
CA VAL A 86 0.60 -9.78 -2.61
C VAL A 86 -0.90 -9.90 -2.39
N CYS A 87 -1.65 -8.86 -2.78
CA CYS A 87 -3.10 -8.86 -2.70
C CYS A 87 -3.70 -9.91 -3.66
N PRO A 88 -4.44 -10.93 -3.15
CA PRO A 88 -4.92 -12.03 -3.99
C PRO A 88 -5.93 -11.60 -5.06
N LEU A 89 -6.63 -10.47 -4.88
CA LEU A 89 -7.59 -9.93 -5.84
C LEU A 89 -7.01 -8.95 -6.87
N ARG A 90 -5.81 -8.39 -6.61
CA ARG A 90 -5.24 -7.30 -7.43
C ARG A 90 -3.85 -7.61 -7.98
N GLY A 91 -3.16 -8.62 -7.46
CA GLY A 91 -1.79 -8.94 -7.87
C GLY A 91 -0.74 -7.89 -7.49
N VAL A 92 -1.09 -6.89 -6.68
CA VAL A 92 -0.16 -5.83 -6.24
C VAL A 92 0.39 -6.10 -4.83
N PRO A 93 1.65 -5.72 -4.53
CA PRO A 93 2.22 -5.88 -3.19
C PRO A 93 1.45 -5.09 -2.14
N LEU A 94 1.15 -5.71 -1.01
CA LEU A 94 0.50 -5.06 0.13
C LEU A 94 1.50 -4.20 0.91
N LYS A 95 1.11 -2.96 1.24
CA LYS A 95 2.00 -1.96 1.84
C LYS A 95 1.30 -1.21 2.95
N VAL A 96 1.80 -1.34 4.17
CA VAL A 96 1.30 -0.56 5.31
C VAL A 96 1.75 0.89 5.14
N GLY A 97 0.78 1.80 4.93
CA GLY A 97 1.06 3.23 4.78
C GLY A 97 1.64 3.88 6.04
N SER A 98 2.44 4.93 5.84
CA SER A 98 3.03 5.73 6.92
C SER A 98 2.02 6.76 7.46
N GLY A 99 1.19 6.32 8.39
CA GLY A 99 0.26 7.18 9.14
C GLY A 99 -1.15 7.30 8.55
N GLN A 100 -1.33 7.08 7.25
CA GLN A 100 -2.64 6.99 6.59
C GLN A 100 -2.76 5.70 5.79
N HIS A 101 -4.00 5.20 5.65
CA HIS A 101 -4.28 4.07 4.79
C HIS A 101 -4.10 4.46 3.32
N THR A 102 -3.36 3.63 2.58
CA THR A 102 -3.21 3.73 1.12
C THR A 102 -4.06 2.67 0.43
N ASP A 103 -4.22 2.77 -0.88
CA ASP A 103 -4.97 1.79 -1.68
C ASP A 103 -4.42 0.36 -1.61
N ASP A 104 -3.10 0.26 -1.39
CA ASP A 104 -2.38 -1.00 -1.25
C ASP A 104 -2.20 -1.43 0.21
N SER A 105 -2.76 -0.67 1.17
CA SER A 105 -2.76 -1.08 2.57
C SER A 105 -3.57 -2.36 2.77
N PRO A 106 -3.09 -3.30 3.61
CA PRO A 106 -3.84 -4.51 3.91
C PRO A 106 -5.11 -4.18 4.69
N THR A 107 -6.19 -4.90 4.41
CA THR A 107 -7.45 -4.89 5.16
C THR A 107 -7.97 -6.32 5.30
N LEU A 108 -8.58 -6.62 6.45
CA LEU A 108 -9.20 -7.91 6.71
C LEU A 108 -10.66 -7.88 6.26
N ASP A 109 -10.99 -8.74 5.31
CA ASP A 109 -12.29 -8.83 4.64
C ASP A 109 -12.93 -10.22 4.80
N ARG A 110 -14.21 -10.33 4.45
CA ARG A 110 -15.00 -11.56 4.47
C ARG A 110 -15.13 -12.14 3.06
N LYS A 111 -14.86 -13.44 2.91
CA LYS A 111 -15.03 -14.15 1.63
C LYS A 111 -16.51 -14.23 1.24
N ASP A 112 -17.35 -14.73 2.15
CA ASP A 112 -18.80 -14.72 2.03
C ASP A 112 -19.39 -13.57 2.87
N PRO A 113 -20.03 -12.56 2.25
CA PRO A 113 -20.61 -11.42 2.97
C PRO A 113 -21.83 -11.80 3.82
N ARG A 114 -22.42 -12.98 3.62
CA ARG A 114 -23.56 -13.48 4.41
C ARG A 114 -23.14 -14.04 5.77
N ARG A 115 -21.83 -14.31 5.93
CA ARG A 115 -21.24 -14.86 7.15
C ARG A 115 -20.47 -13.79 7.92
N GLY A 116 -20.26 -14.03 9.21
CA GLY A 116 -19.45 -13.15 10.07
C GLY A 116 -17.95 -13.25 9.81
N TYR A 117 -17.18 -12.56 10.65
CA TYR A 117 -15.73 -12.72 10.71
C TYR A 117 -15.41 -13.98 11.54
N VAL A 118 -15.49 -15.12 10.88
CA VAL A 118 -15.30 -16.46 11.48
C VAL A 118 -14.18 -17.20 10.76
N LYS A 119 -13.57 -18.19 11.43
CA LYS A 119 -12.48 -19.00 10.86
C LYS A 119 -12.92 -19.62 9.52
N GLY A 120 -12.05 -19.51 8.51
CA GLY A 120 -12.32 -19.97 7.14
C GLY A 120 -13.14 -19.01 6.27
N ASN A 121 -13.76 -17.97 6.84
CA ASN A 121 -14.51 -16.96 6.07
C ASN A 121 -13.76 -15.62 5.92
N VAL A 122 -12.50 -15.54 6.33
CA VAL A 122 -11.72 -14.30 6.30
C VAL A 122 -10.50 -14.42 5.39
N TRP A 123 -10.05 -13.26 4.91
CA TRP A 123 -8.83 -13.12 4.11
C TRP A 123 -8.31 -11.68 4.20
N VAL A 124 -7.03 -11.48 3.86
CA VAL A 124 -6.43 -10.15 3.79
C VAL A 124 -6.27 -9.74 2.33
N ILE A 125 -6.83 -8.58 1.99
CA ILE A 125 -6.79 -7.98 0.66
C ILE A 125 -6.38 -6.51 0.77
N SER A 126 -6.16 -5.82 -0.35
CA SER A 126 -5.85 -4.39 -0.32
C SER A 126 -7.11 -3.55 -0.07
N HIS A 127 -6.96 -2.35 0.51
CA HIS A 127 -8.07 -1.42 0.72
C HIS A 127 -8.83 -1.10 -0.58
N LYS A 128 -8.12 -0.86 -1.69
CA LYS A 128 -8.74 -0.67 -3.00
C LYS A 128 -9.45 -1.94 -3.49
N ALA A 129 -8.87 -3.12 -3.30
CA ALA A 129 -9.55 -4.38 -3.64
C ALA A 129 -10.88 -4.54 -2.88
N ASN A 130 -10.89 -4.23 -1.59
CA ASN A 130 -12.09 -4.30 -0.76
C ASN A 130 -13.18 -3.30 -1.23
N ARG A 131 -12.78 -2.08 -1.62
CA ARG A 131 -13.71 -1.09 -2.19
C ARG A 131 -14.27 -1.54 -3.54
N LEU A 132 -13.42 -2.08 -4.42
CA LEU A 132 -13.82 -2.56 -5.74
C LEU A 132 -14.71 -3.79 -5.67
N LYS A 133 -14.42 -4.70 -4.73
CA LYS A 133 -15.27 -5.86 -4.44
C LYS A 133 -16.70 -5.42 -4.08
N GLY A 134 -16.82 -4.32 -3.32
CA GLY A 134 -18.09 -3.67 -3.04
C GLY A 134 -19.18 -4.66 -2.61
N ASP A 135 -20.39 -4.42 -3.13
CA ASP A 135 -21.56 -5.28 -2.95
C ASP A 135 -21.81 -6.20 -4.15
N PHE A 136 -20.82 -6.39 -5.02
CA PHE A 136 -20.99 -7.27 -6.18
C PHE A 136 -21.22 -8.72 -5.74
N THR A 137 -22.24 -9.34 -6.29
CA THR A 137 -22.30 -10.79 -6.39
C THR A 137 -21.23 -11.29 -7.36
N PRO A 138 -20.74 -12.54 -7.22
CA PRO A 138 -19.78 -13.10 -8.17
C PRO A 138 -20.27 -13.07 -9.63
N ASN A 139 -21.58 -13.16 -9.84
CA ASN A 139 -22.18 -13.12 -11.16
C ASN A 139 -22.20 -11.69 -11.73
N GLU A 140 -22.63 -10.70 -10.94
CA GLU A 140 -22.59 -9.29 -11.36
C GLU A 140 -21.16 -8.83 -11.65
N LEU A 141 -20.18 -9.24 -10.84
CA LEU A 141 -18.78 -8.91 -11.09
C LEU A 141 -18.29 -9.49 -12.41
N ARG A 142 -18.63 -10.76 -12.69
CA ARG A 142 -18.30 -11.42 -13.96
C ARG A 142 -18.92 -10.66 -15.13
N THR A 143 -20.23 -10.44 -15.10
CA THR A 143 -20.95 -9.75 -16.19
C THR A 143 -20.43 -8.32 -16.39
N PHE A 144 -20.10 -7.61 -15.30
CA PHE A 144 -19.48 -6.29 -15.37
C PHE A 144 -18.14 -6.35 -16.10
N CYS A 145 -17.26 -7.29 -15.75
CA CYS A 145 -15.97 -7.47 -16.42
C CYS A 145 -16.12 -7.87 -17.88
N GLU A 146 -17.00 -8.82 -18.20
CA GLU A 146 -17.28 -9.26 -19.57
C GLU A 146 -17.77 -8.09 -20.43
N ASN A 147 -18.72 -7.30 -19.92
CA ASN A 147 -19.23 -6.14 -20.64
C ASN A 147 -18.19 -5.02 -20.76
N ALA A 148 -17.39 -4.77 -19.72
CA ALA A 148 -16.33 -3.77 -19.77
C ALA A 148 -15.29 -4.12 -20.85
N LEU A 149 -14.91 -5.40 -20.94
CA LEU A 149 -13.99 -5.89 -21.96
C LEU A 149 -14.63 -5.86 -23.36
N ALA A 150 -15.89 -6.27 -23.50
CA ALA A 150 -16.57 -6.32 -24.79
C ALA A 150 -16.91 -4.93 -25.35
N LEU A 151 -17.12 -3.94 -24.49
CA LEU A 151 -17.39 -2.55 -24.88
C LEU A 151 -16.12 -1.75 -25.17
N ASP A 152 -14.96 -2.40 -25.18
CA ASP A 152 -13.65 -1.75 -25.19
C ASP A 152 -13.65 -0.56 -24.22
N TRP A 153 -14.14 -0.79 -22.98
CA TRP A 153 -14.15 0.22 -21.92
C TRP A 153 -12.69 0.53 -21.60
N VAL A 154 -12.22 1.47 -22.41
CA VAL A 154 -10.93 2.09 -22.55
C VAL A 154 -9.74 1.12 -22.56
N THR A 155 -9.09 1.03 -23.71
CA THR A 155 -7.74 0.49 -23.90
C THR A 155 -6.69 1.39 -23.22
N TRP A 156 -6.81 1.64 -21.91
CA TRP A 156 -5.72 2.22 -21.13
C TRP A 156 -4.61 1.19 -21.13
N THR A 157 -3.56 1.46 -21.88
CA THR A 157 -2.31 0.77 -21.66
C THR A 157 -1.77 1.21 -20.29
N SER A 158 -0.90 0.41 -19.68
CA SER A 158 -0.21 0.81 -18.44
C SER A 158 0.48 2.17 -18.58
N ASP A 159 0.88 2.54 -19.81
CA ASP A 159 1.56 3.78 -20.13
C ASP A 159 0.62 4.99 -20.05
N ASP A 160 -0.63 4.85 -20.48
CA ASP A 160 -1.66 5.90 -20.37
C ASP A 160 -1.99 6.18 -18.89
N GLU A 161 -2.07 5.12 -18.06
CA GLU A 161 -2.38 5.22 -16.63
C GLU A 161 -1.24 5.92 -15.89
N ASP A 162 0.00 5.53 -16.17
CA ASP A 162 1.20 6.15 -15.62
C ASP A 162 1.30 7.63 -16.02
N GLU A 163 0.97 7.98 -17.27
CA GLU A 163 0.97 9.37 -17.73
C GLU A 163 -0.10 10.21 -17.03
N SER A 164 -1.32 9.67 -16.86
CA SER A 164 -2.39 10.38 -16.16
C SER A 164 -2.12 10.53 -14.67
N GLN A 165 -1.52 9.53 -14.03
CA GLN A 165 -1.04 9.63 -12.65
C GLN A 165 0.08 10.68 -12.52
N ARG A 166 1.02 10.74 -13.47
CA ARG A 166 2.06 11.79 -13.51
C ARG A 166 1.44 13.17 -13.64
N LYS A 167 0.48 13.36 -14.57
CA LYS A 167 -0.25 14.62 -14.77
C LYS A 167 -1.00 15.03 -13.50
N GLN A 168 -1.69 14.10 -12.82
CA GLN A 168 -2.36 14.38 -11.55
C GLN A 168 -1.38 14.74 -10.43
N MET A 169 -0.26 14.02 -10.31
CA MET A 169 0.77 14.32 -9.31
C MET A 169 1.41 15.69 -9.56
N GLU A 170 1.69 16.03 -10.82
CA GLU A 170 2.24 17.32 -11.20
C GLU A 170 1.24 18.46 -10.94
N TRP A 171 -0.05 18.25 -11.24
CA TRP A 171 -1.11 19.20 -10.92
C TRP A 171 -1.24 19.42 -9.41
N LYS A 172 -1.26 18.34 -8.60
CA LYS A 172 -1.27 18.43 -7.13
C LYS A 172 -0.04 19.16 -6.59
N ARG A 173 1.14 18.91 -7.18
CA ARG A 173 2.39 19.60 -6.84
C ARG A 173 2.26 21.11 -7.12
N LYS A 174 1.77 21.48 -8.31
CA LYS A 174 1.55 22.88 -8.72
C LYS A 174 0.51 23.60 -7.86
N MET A 175 -0.57 22.91 -7.45
CA MET A 175 -1.57 23.44 -6.52
C MET A 175 -0.97 23.68 -5.14
N SER A 176 -0.28 22.68 -4.57
CA SER A 176 0.40 22.81 -3.28
C SER A 176 1.46 23.91 -3.28
N GLU A 177 2.13 24.13 -4.41
CA GLU A 177 3.15 25.18 -4.57
C GLU A 177 2.53 26.59 -4.67
N LYS A 178 1.35 26.72 -5.28
CA LYS A 178 0.57 27.98 -5.30
C LYS A 178 -0.08 28.31 -3.94
N GLU A 179 -0.45 27.31 -3.16
CA GLU A 179 -1.11 27.45 -1.86
C GLU A 179 -0.11 27.63 -0.70
N LYS A 180 1.19 27.43 -0.93
CA LYS A 180 2.22 27.75 0.06
C LYS A 180 2.19 29.25 0.35
N PRO A 181 1.94 29.69 1.61
CA PRO A 181 2.09 31.09 1.95
C PRO A 181 3.53 31.49 1.64
N ARG A 182 3.67 32.49 0.75
CA ARG A 182 4.94 33.11 0.44
C ARG A 182 5.56 33.57 1.76
N TRP A 183 6.72 33.02 2.13
CA TRP A 183 7.32 33.20 3.47
C TRP A 183 7.53 34.69 3.84
N TRP A 184 7.63 35.56 2.83
CA TRP A 184 7.71 37.03 2.95
C TRP A 184 6.37 37.73 3.23
N ALA A 185 5.23 37.07 3.07
CA ALA A 185 3.91 37.59 3.43
C ALA A 185 3.59 37.43 4.93
N LEU A 186 4.31 36.56 5.64
CA LEU A 186 4.14 36.32 7.09
C LEU A 186 4.97 37.27 7.97
N TRP A 187 5.95 37.96 7.39
CA TRP A 187 6.76 38.97 8.07
C TRP A 187 6.60 40.29 7.33
N GLY A 188 5.62 41.10 7.77
CA GLY A 188 5.41 42.44 7.23
C GLY A 188 6.72 43.23 7.16
N ALA A 189 6.87 44.07 6.14
CA ALA A 189 8.07 44.85 5.86
C ALA A 189 8.62 45.48 7.15
N GLN A 190 9.78 45.02 7.61
CA GLN A 190 10.51 45.69 8.67
C GLN A 190 11.00 47.02 8.11
N THR A 191 10.27 48.10 8.39
CA THR A 191 10.75 49.46 8.17
C THR A 191 11.95 49.69 9.10
N PRO A 192 13.15 49.99 8.57
CA PRO A 192 14.28 50.36 9.42
C PRO A 192 13.94 51.68 10.13
N LYS A 193 14.15 51.74 11.45
CA LYS A 193 14.15 52.99 12.22
C LYS A 193 15.51 53.67 12.13
#